data_AF-A0A962MII5-F1
#
_entry.id   AF-A0A962MII5-F1
#
_cell.length_a   1.000
_cell.length_b   1.000
_cell.length_c   1.000
_cell.angle_alpha   90.00
_cell.angle_beta   90.00
_cell.angle_gamma   90.00
#
_symmetry.space_group_name_H-M   'P 1'
#
loop_
_entity.id
_entity.type
_entity.pdbx_description
1 polymer ?
#
loop_
_entity_poly.entity_id
_entity_poly.type
_entity_poly.pdbx_seq_one_letter_code
_entity_poly.pdbx_strand_id
1 'polypeptide(L)'
;PANGPAQRQLLADGEIDIAISFTPGEASGAIAQGLLPASVRTFVLDGGTIGNTHFVAIPFNARAKEGAQVLANFLLSPQAQARKQDPAYWGDFTVLDVTALEPTERHYFETLDLGVATLSPAQLGTSLPEPHPSWMEGIEQTWLARYASGQ
;
A
#
# COMPACT_ATOMS: atom_id res chain seq x y z
N PRO A 1 -15.72 -7.81 -9.39
CA PRO A 1 -15.61 -8.36 -8.01
C PRO A 1 -16.12 -7.32 -7.01
N ALA A 2 -16.65 -7.75 -5.85
CA ALA A 2 -17.25 -6.83 -4.88
C ALA A 2 -16.22 -6.08 -3.99
N ASN A 3 -15.00 -6.63 -3.83
CA ASN A 3 -13.93 -6.05 -3.02
C ASN A 3 -12.56 -6.65 -3.42
N GLY A 4 -11.48 -6.14 -2.82
CA GLY A 4 -10.10 -6.59 -3.04
C GLY A 4 -9.89 -8.10 -2.81
N PRO A 5 -10.27 -8.66 -1.65
CA PRO A 5 -10.17 -10.11 -1.42
C PRO A 5 -10.89 -10.96 -2.47
N ALA A 6 -12.09 -10.56 -2.90
CA ALA A 6 -12.81 -11.25 -3.96
C ALA A 6 -12.08 -11.15 -5.31
N GLN A 7 -11.47 -9.99 -5.63
CA GLN A 7 -10.65 -9.85 -6.83
C GLN A 7 -9.41 -10.76 -6.78
N ARG A 8 -8.74 -10.85 -5.62
CA ARG A 8 -7.59 -11.74 -5.44
C ARG A 8 -7.96 -13.21 -5.60
N GLN A 9 -9.12 -13.63 -5.10
CA GLN A 9 -9.61 -15.00 -5.30
C GLN A 9 -9.81 -15.31 -6.80
N LEU A 10 -10.44 -14.40 -7.56
CA LEU A 10 -10.58 -14.57 -9.01
C LEU A 10 -9.23 -14.70 -9.73
N LEU A 11 -8.21 -13.93 -9.30
CA LEU A 11 -6.86 -14.05 -9.82
C LEU A 11 -6.22 -15.40 -9.46
N ALA A 12 -6.42 -15.87 -8.22
CA ALA A 12 -5.92 -17.15 -7.76
C ALA A 12 -6.52 -18.33 -8.55
N ASP A 13 -7.81 -18.23 -8.86
CA ASP A 13 -8.56 -19.22 -9.63
C ASP A 13 -8.30 -19.14 -11.15
N GLY A 14 -7.56 -18.12 -11.60
CA GLY A 14 -7.26 -17.90 -13.01
C GLY A 14 -8.44 -17.38 -13.84
N GLU A 15 -9.47 -16.82 -13.18
CA GLU A 15 -10.63 -16.23 -13.86
C GLU A 15 -10.34 -14.83 -14.42
N ILE A 16 -9.32 -14.15 -13.88
CA ILE A 16 -8.82 -12.87 -14.37
C ILE A 16 -7.29 -12.90 -14.44
N ASP A 17 -6.72 -12.17 -15.39
CA ASP A 17 -5.27 -12.07 -15.55
C ASP A 17 -4.64 -10.95 -14.69
N ILE A 18 -5.45 -9.96 -14.27
CA ILE A 18 -4.98 -8.74 -13.59
C ILE A 18 -5.90 -8.40 -12.42
N ALA A 19 -5.29 -8.16 -11.25
CA ALA A 19 -5.93 -7.57 -10.08
C ALA A 19 -5.28 -6.23 -9.73
N ILE A 20 -6.04 -5.34 -9.09
CA ILE A 20 -5.54 -4.03 -8.64
C ILE A 20 -5.12 -4.18 -7.18
N SER A 21 -3.87 -3.80 -6.88
CA SER A 21 -3.35 -3.72 -5.52
C SER A 21 -3.12 -2.26 -5.13
N PHE A 22 -3.31 -1.96 -3.85
CA PHE A 22 -2.98 -0.65 -3.25
C PHE A 22 -1.66 -0.68 -2.47
N THR A 23 -1.05 -1.86 -2.29
CA THR A 23 0.19 -1.99 -1.52
C THR A 23 1.24 -2.80 -2.29
N PRO A 24 2.51 -2.34 -2.36
CA PRO A 24 3.56 -3.03 -3.12
C PRO A 24 3.84 -4.48 -2.66
N GLY A 25 3.63 -4.76 -1.38
CA GLY A 25 3.86 -6.07 -0.76
C GLY A 25 2.73 -7.08 -0.91
N GLU A 26 1.54 -6.68 -1.38
CA GLU A 26 0.33 -7.53 -1.29
C GLU A 26 0.51 -8.89 -1.99
N ALA A 27 1.05 -8.88 -3.21
CA ALA A 27 1.22 -10.10 -3.99
C ALA A 27 2.22 -11.07 -3.33
N SER A 28 3.36 -10.57 -2.85
CA SER A 28 4.35 -11.38 -2.13
C SER A 28 3.78 -11.96 -0.83
N GLY A 29 3.08 -11.14 -0.05
CA GLY A 29 2.42 -11.60 1.18
C GLY A 29 1.36 -12.68 0.92
N ALA A 30 0.54 -12.50 -0.12
CA ALA A 30 -0.45 -13.49 -0.54
C ALA A 30 0.18 -14.79 -1.06
N ILE A 31 1.30 -14.73 -1.79
CA ILE A 31 2.08 -15.90 -2.19
C ILE A 31 2.61 -16.64 -0.95
N ALA A 32 3.20 -15.92 0.00
CA ALA A 32 3.73 -16.51 1.24
C ALA A 32 2.64 -17.21 2.08
N GLN A 33 1.40 -16.72 2.02
CA GLN A 33 0.23 -17.31 2.67
C GLN A 33 -0.44 -18.43 1.86
N GLY A 34 0.05 -18.74 0.65
CA GLY A 34 -0.56 -19.74 -0.24
C GLY A 34 -1.89 -19.30 -0.87
N LEU A 35 -2.20 -18.00 -0.84
CA LEU A 35 -3.41 -17.42 -1.42
C LEU A 35 -3.27 -17.07 -2.91
N LEU A 36 -2.03 -16.95 -3.40
CA LEU A 36 -1.74 -16.71 -4.82
C LEU A 36 -0.65 -17.68 -5.31
N PRO A 37 -0.71 -18.11 -6.58
CA PRO A 37 0.37 -18.89 -7.19
C PRO A 37 1.68 -18.11 -7.24
N ALA A 38 2.81 -18.81 -7.09
CA ALA A 38 4.15 -18.23 -7.16
C ALA A 38 4.52 -17.63 -8.54
N SER A 39 3.69 -17.81 -9.56
CA SER A 39 3.84 -17.20 -10.89
C SER A 39 3.33 -15.76 -10.95
N VAL A 40 2.51 -15.30 -10.00
CA VAL A 40 1.97 -13.94 -9.99
C VAL A 40 3.08 -12.91 -9.84
N ARG A 41 3.02 -11.82 -10.60
CA ARG A 41 3.98 -10.70 -10.55
C ARG A 41 3.26 -9.38 -10.52
N THR A 42 3.83 -8.42 -9.81
CA THR A 42 3.39 -7.02 -9.80
C THR A 42 4.06 -6.28 -10.95
N PHE A 43 3.31 -5.38 -11.59
CA PHE A 43 3.83 -4.45 -12.58
C PHE A 43 3.21 -3.07 -12.37
N VAL A 44 3.87 -2.05 -12.91
CA VAL A 44 3.36 -0.68 -12.99
C VAL A 44 3.24 -0.28 -14.46
N LEU A 45 2.44 0.75 -14.76
CA LEU A 45 2.29 1.26 -16.12
C LEU A 45 3.48 2.15 -16.50
N ASP A 46 3.89 2.13 -17.77
CA ASP A 46 5.01 2.95 -18.29
C ASP A 46 4.80 4.45 -18.06
N GLY A 47 3.54 4.91 -18.11
CA GLY A 47 3.15 6.30 -17.85
C GLY A 47 3.13 6.68 -16.37
N GLY A 48 3.45 5.75 -15.46
CA GLY A 48 3.30 5.91 -14.02
C GLY A 48 1.91 5.51 -13.52
N THR A 49 1.77 5.50 -12.20
CA THR A 49 0.51 5.20 -11.49
C THR A 49 0.21 6.31 -10.50
N ILE A 50 -1.06 6.53 -10.16
CA ILE A 50 -1.43 7.48 -9.10
C ILE A 50 -0.80 7.00 -7.79
N GLY A 51 0.02 7.85 -7.18
CA GLY A 51 0.56 7.60 -5.85
C GLY A 51 -0.30 8.26 -4.80
N ASN A 52 -0.52 7.55 -3.70
CA ASN A 52 -1.20 8.07 -2.53
C ASN A 52 -0.28 7.99 -1.31
N THR A 53 -0.49 8.87 -0.35
CA THR A 53 0.14 8.80 0.98
C THR A 53 -0.97 8.85 2.01
N HIS A 54 -1.01 7.86 2.90
CA HIS A 54 -1.89 7.88 4.07
C HIS A 54 -1.24 8.65 5.23
N PHE A 55 -2.08 9.34 5.99
CA PHE A 55 -1.66 10.18 7.11
C PHE A 55 -2.21 9.66 8.43
N VAL A 56 -1.40 9.77 9.49
CA VAL A 56 -1.85 9.59 10.87
C VAL A 56 -2.17 10.98 11.44
N ALA A 57 -3.41 11.18 11.89
CA ALA A 57 -3.87 12.44 12.43
C ALA A 57 -4.38 12.28 13.87
N ILE A 58 -4.22 13.33 14.69
CA ILE A 58 -4.78 13.42 16.04
C ILE A 58 -5.95 14.40 15.99
N PRO A 59 -7.20 13.94 16.20
CA PRO A 59 -8.37 14.83 16.21
C PRO A 59 -8.24 15.94 17.27
N PHE A 60 -8.77 17.13 16.96
CA PHE A 60 -8.67 18.29 17.87
C PHE A 60 -9.31 18.04 19.25
N ASN A 61 -10.29 17.13 19.32
CA ASN A 61 -11.03 16.74 20.51
C ASN A 61 -10.59 15.38 21.09
N ALA A 62 -9.41 14.86 20.70
CA ALA A 62 -8.88 13.63 21.26
C ALA A 62 -8.75 13.73 22.79
N ARG A 63 -9.29 12.73 23.51
CA ARG A 63 -9.29 12.70 24.98
C ARG A 63 -7.91 12.46 25.60
N ALA A 64 -6.98 11.88 24.82
CA ALA A 64 -5.62 11.54 25.24
C ALA A 64 -4.62 11.98 24.16
N LYS A 65 -4.39 13.29 24.03
CA LYS A 65 -3.56 13.88 22.95
C LYS A 65 -2.10 13.47 23.09
N GLU A 66 -1.59 13.50 24.31
CA GLU A 66 -0.21 13.19 24.64
C GLU A 66 0.08 11.71 24.33
N GLY A 67 -0.84 10.81 24.71
CA GLY A 67 -0.75 9.38 24.36
C GLY A 67 -0.80 9.15 22.85
N ALA A 68 -1.66 9.87 22.12
CA ALA A 68 -1.73 9.77 20.66
C ALA A 68 -0.43 10.26 19.98
N GLN A 69 0.24 11.28 20.53
CA GLN A 69 1.55 11.73 20.04
C GLN A 69 2.65 10.68 20.27
N VAL A 70 2.65 10.01 21.43
CA VAL A 70 3.57 8.91 21.70
C VAL A 70 3.39 7.78 20.67
N LEU A 71 2.14 7.42 20.36
CA LEU A 71 1.86 6.43 19.33
C LEU A 71 2.33 6.90 17.95
N ALA A 72 2.07 8.15 17.57
CA ALA A 72 2.53 8.70 16.30
C ALA A 72 4.07 8.64 16.17
N ASN A 73 4.80 8.98 17.23
CA ASN A 73 6.26 8.87 17.27
C ASN A 73 6.71 7.41 17.14
N PHE A 74 6.04 6.48 17.83
CA PHE A 74 6.34 5.05 17.69
C PHE A 74 6.12 4.55 16.26
N LEU A 75 5.02 4.93 15.62
CA LEU A 75 4.73 4.55 14.24
C LEU A 75 5.78 5.05 13.26
N LEU A 76 6.48 6.15 13.57
CA LEU A 76 7.60 6.68 12.78
C LEU A 76 8.97 6.07 13.16
N SER A 77 9.03 5.16 14.14
CA SER A 77 10.30 4.50 14.49
C SER A 77 10.77 3.57 13.35
N PRO A 78 12.10 3.43 13.13
CA PRO A 78 12.64 2.52 12.13
C PRO A 78 12.16 1.07 12.28
N GLN A 79 12.03 0.58 13.51
CA GLN A 79 11.56 -0.78 13.78
C GLN A 79 10.09 -0.97 13.38
N ALA A 80 9.22 -0.02 13.71
CA ALA A 80 7.81 -0.09 13.33
C ALA A 80 7.65 0.00 11.80
N GLN A 81 8.42 0.86 11.16
CA GLN A 81 8.41 1.06 9.72
C GLN A 81 8.97 -0.13 8.94
N ALA A 82 10.05 -0.76 9.42
CA ALA A 82 10.58 -2.00 8.83
C ALA A 82 9.56 -3.14 8.96
N ARG A 83 8.92 -3.28 10.13
CA ARG A 83 7.85 -4.28 10.34
C ARG A 83 6.63 -4.03 9.45
N LYS A 84 6.28 -2.76 9.21
CA LYS A 84 5.21 -2.39 8.26
C LYS A 84 5.57 -2.81 6.83
N GLN A 85 6.83 -2.62 6.43
CA GLN A 85 7.31 -2.93 5.08
C GLN A 85 7.47 -4.43 4.81
N ASP A 86 7.64 -5.24 5.86
CA ASP A 86 7.71 -6.69 5.74
C ASP A 86 6.37 -7.29 5.22
N PRO A 87 6.38 -7.97 4.05
CA PRO A 87 5.19 -8.61 3.46
C PRO A 87 4.57 -9.72 4.31
N ALA A 88 5.31 -10.29 5.27
CA ALA A 88 4.75 -11.25 6.22
C ALA A 88 3.75 -10.59 7.20
N TYR A 89 3.76 -9.26 7.32
CA TYR A 89 2.86 -8.50 8.19
C TYR A 89 1.92 -7.59 7.40
N TRP A 90 2.44 -6.52 6.79
CA TRP A 90 1.63 -5.54 6.06
C TRP A 90 2.15 -5.36 4.63
N GLY A 91 3.46 -5.26 4.42
CA GLY A 91 4.04 -5.15 3.08
C GLY A 91 3.94 -3.75 2.46
N ASP A 92 3.67 -2.73 3.26
CA ASP A 92 3.53 -1.36 2.80
C ASP A 92 4.79 -0.54 3.11
N PHE A 93 5.28 0.21 2.13
CA PHE A 93 6.63 0.79 2.18
C PHE A 93 6.79 1.82 3.29
N THR A 94 8.03 1.97 3.77
CA THR A 94 8.34 2.97 4.77
C THR A 94 8.17 4.40 4.23
N VAL A 95 7.83 5.32 5.13
CA VAL A 95 7.87 6.77 4.88
C VAL A 95 9.21 7.41 5.28
N LEU A 96 10.14 6.64 5.84
CA LEU A 96 11.44 7.14 6.29
C LEU A 96 12.41 7.24 5.12
N ASP A 97 13.26 8.26 5.17
CA ASP A 97 14.47 8.27 4.37
C ASP A 97 15.50 7.30 4.99
N VAL A 98 15.52 6.09 4.46
CA VAL A 98 16.40 4.99 4.92
C VAL A 98 17.89 5.36 4.81
N THR A 99 18.25 6.27 3.89
CA THR A 99 19.65 6.70 3.70
C THR A 99 20.11 7.67 4.79
N ALA A 100 19.17 8.36 5.44
CA ALA A 100 19.41 9.26 6.55
C ALA A 100 19.45 8.55 7.92
N LEU A 101 19.06 7.27 7.99
CA LEU A 101 19.08 6.49 9.23
C LEU A 101 20.50 6.09 9.65
N GLU A 102 20.66 5.87 10.96
CA GLU A 102 21.87 5.28 11.52
C GLU A 102 22.12 3.88 10.94
N PRO A 103 23.38 3.42 10.81
CA PRO A 103 23.69 2.14 10.16
C PRO A 103 22.96 0.94 10.78
N THR A 104 22.78 0.94 12.10
CA THR A 104 22.09 -0.15 12.81
C THR A 104 20.58 -0.19 12.52
N GLU A 105 19.96 0.97 12.27
CA GLU A 105 18.54 1.09 11.95
C GLU A 105 18.28 0.81 10.47
N ARG A 106 19.20 1.26 9.60
CA ARG A 106 19.17 0.96 8.16
C ARG A 106 19.17 -0.55 7.91
N HIS A 107 19.91 -1.30 8.71
CA HIS A 107 19.98 -2.75 8.62
C HIS A 107 18.60 -3.43 8.70
N TYR A 108 17.64 -2.86 9.44
CA TYR A 108 16.28 -3.40 9.52
C TYR A 108 15.57 -3.45 8.17
N PHE A 109 15.94 -2.60 7.21
CA PHE A 109 15.34 -2.55 5.89
C PHE A 109 16.14 -3.36 4.87
N GLU A 110 17.47 -3.32 4.95
CA GLU A 110 18.37 -4.01 4.02
C GLU A 110 18.21 -5.54 4.06
N THR A 111 17.83 -6.09 5.20
CA THR A 111 17.64 -7.54 5.39
C THR A 111 16.21 -8.02 5.12
N LEU A 112 15.28 -7.13 4.76
CA LEU A 112 13.90 -7.54 4.50
C LEU A 112 13.82 -8.33 3.20
N ASP A 113 13.26 -9.54 3.29
CA ASP A 113 12.79 -10.26 2.12
C ASP A 113 11.45 -9.67 1.69
N LEU A 114 11.47 -8.82 0.66
CA LEU A 114 10.25 -8.23 0.09
C LEU A 114 9.45 -9.25 -0.75
N GLY A 115 10.00 -10.44 -0.99
CA GLY A 115 9.37 -11.49 -1.77
C GLY A 115 9.40 -11.23 -3.28
N VAL A 116 9.16 -12.31 -4.02
CA VAL A 116 9.39 -12.38 -5.48
C VAL A 116 8.46 -11.47 -6.31
N ALA A 117 7.34 -11.04 -5.74
CA ALA A 117 6.32 -10.26 -6.44
C ALA A 117 6.26 -8.80 -5.98
N THR A 118 7.22 -8.33 -5.19
CA THR A 118 7.29 -6.93 -4.76
C THR A 118 8.34 -6.18 -5.57
N LEU A 119 7.90 -5.11 -6.23
CA LEU A 119 8.79 -4.23 -6.96
C LEU A 119 9.62 -3.40 -5.98
N SER A 120 10.91 -3.23 -6.23
CA SER A 120 11.75 -2.28 -5.49
C SER A 120 11.27 -0.83 -5.69
N PRO A 121 11.65 0.11 -4.80
CA PRO A 121 11.33 1.53 -4.99
C PRO A 121 11.72 2.08 -6.36
N ALA A 122 12.86 1.65 -6.92
CA ALA A 122 13.30 2.07 -8.26
C ALA A 122 12.43 1.50 -9.40
N GLN A 123 11.77 0.36 -9.18
CA GLN A 123 10.92 -0.30 -10.18
C GLN A 123 9.45 0.18 -10.14
N LEU A 124 9.03 0.86 -9.07
CA LEU A 124 7.67 1.43 -8.98
C LEU A 124 7.43 2.59 -9.96
N GLY A 125 8.50 3.12 -10.57
CA GLY A 125 8.41 4.14 -11.60
C GLY A 125 7.92 5.48 -11.06
N THR A 126 7.25 6.24 -11.92
CA THR A 126 6.81 7.60 -11.60
C THR A 126 5.47 7.60 -10.87
N SER A 127 5.46 8.19 -9.68
CA SER A 127 4.22 8.52 -8.97
C SER A 127 3.53 9.72 -9.62
N LEU A 128 2.30 9.53 -10.07
CA LEU A 128 1.44 10.59 -10.59
C LEU A 128 0.63 11.22 -9.45
N PRO A 129 0.39 12.54 -9.48
CA PRO A 129 -0.42 13.20 -8.46
C PRO A 129 -1.88 12.76 -8.56
N GLU A 130 -2.56 12.76 -7.41
CA GLU A 130 -4.01 12.63 -7.37
C GLU A 130 -4.68 13.81 -8.12
N PRO A 131 -5.90 13.62 -8.68
CA PRO A 131 -6.66 14.70 -9.27
C PRO A 131 -6.86 15.85 -8.28
N HIS A 132 -6.87 17.10 -8.79
CA HIS A 132 -7.11 18.26 -7.96
C HIS A 132 -8.47 18.13 -7.22
N PRO A 133 -8.57 18.47 -5.91
CA PRO A 133 -9.78 18.23 -5.11
C PRO A 133 -11.09 18.80 -5.69
N SER A 134 -11.01 19.86 -6.51
CA SER A 134 -12.16 20.41 -7.22
C SER A 134 -12.85 19.42 -8.17
N TRP A 135 -12.20 18.31 -8.53
CA TRP A 135 -12.77 17.26 -9.37
C TRP A 135 -13.55 16.20 -8.57
N MET A 136 -13.37 16.15 -7.25
CA MET A 136 -13.92 15.06 -6.43
C MET A 136 -15.44 14.96 -6.53
N GLU A 137 -16.15 16.09 -6.41
CA GLU A 137 -17.62 16.12 -6.51
C GLU A 137 -18.11 15.60 -7.87
N GLY A 138 -17.48 16.03 -8.96
CA GLY A 138 -17.85 15.60 -10.31
C GLY A 138 -17.57 14.12 -10.56
N ILE A 139 -16.43 13.61 -10.08
CA ILE A 139 -16.06 12.19 -10.16
C ILE A 139 -17.07 11.34 -9.37
N GLU A 140 -17.36 11.72 -8.13
CA GLU A 140 -18.29 10.99 -7.26
C GLU A 140 -19.71 10.93 -7.85
N GLN A 141 -20.24 12.07 -8.29
CA GLN A 141 -21.56 12.12 -8.92
C GLN A 141 -21.63 11.25 -10.18
N THR A 142 -20.60 11.31 -11.03
CA THR A 142 -20.55 10.51 -12.26
C THR A 142 -20.41 9.02 -11.94
N TRP A 143 -19.62 8.67 -10.93
CA TRP A 143 -19.46 7.29 -10.47
C TRP A 143 -20.78 6.72 -9.97
N LEU A 144 -21.49 7.46 -9.11
CA LEU A 144 -22.80 7.06 -8.59
C LEU A 144 -23.82 6.91 -9.73
N ALA A 145 -23.88 7.86 -10.66
CA ALA A 145 -24.81 7.78 -11.79
C ALA A 145 -24.58 6.50 -12.64
N ARG A 146 -23.32 6.13 -12.87
CA ARG A 146 -22.95 4.97 -13.70
C ARG A 146 -23.08 3.63 -12.99
N TYR A 147 -22.74 3.58 -11.70
CA TYR A 147 -22.53 2.32 -11.00
C TYR A 147 -23.45 2.10 -9.79
N ALA A 148 -24.08 3.15 -9.25
CA ALA A 148 -25.00 3.04 -8.12
C ALA A 148 -26.47 2.78 -8.54
N SER A 149 -26.82 2.95 -9.82
CA SER A 149 -28.17 2.72 -10.35
C SER A 149 -28.56 1.24 -10.52
N GLY A 150 -27.81 0.32 -9.89
CA GLY A 150 -28.01 -1.13 -9.92
C GLY A 150 -28.35 -1.75 -8.56
N GLN A 151 -29.19 -1.11 -7.75
CA GLN A 151 -29.98 -1.77 -6.69
C GLN A 151 -31.45 -1.79 -7.07
#